data_AF-A0AAG5DBS9-F1
#
_entry.id   AF-A0AAG5DBS9-F1
#
_cell.length_a   1.000
_cell.length_b   1.000
_cell.length_c   1.000
_cell.angle_alpha   90.00
_cell.angle_beta   90.00
_cell.angle_gamma   90.00
#
_symmetry.space_group_name_H-M   'P 1'
#
loop_
_entity.id
_entity.type
_entity.pdbx_description
1 polymer ?
#
loop_
_entity_poly.entity_id
_entity_poly.type
_entity_poly.pdbx_seq_one_letter_code
_entity_poly.pdbx_strand_id
1 'polypeptide(L)'
;MEAMLLMFSREYHITYPLDNFGLCWRVWQRVVKGKQLLSLKFVTYPISSNINLRTERCSDRRFAISSVRQADVGKKTPRTSSKFVSRMTLILVTGMPGVGKTTILRRLGDELALRNIPIAGFYTEEVRDSLSGERVGFDVVTYTGKRGPLARVGSVSRPPGPSVGRYSVCLKEFESLASAALDQRHQITASGGMLLLDEIGKMELKSRAFQERMQAIVGEVTARKLRFVATVPLKAKGIDLIDRLQRIPGCQLYHVKPSNRDSMYEQIKDAALGLLAK
;
A
#
# COMPACT_ATOMS: atom_id res chain seq x y z
N MET A 1 9.58 51.29 38.20
CA MET A 1 8.59 51.52 37.15
C MET A 1 8.60 50.32 36.22
N GLU A 2 7.45 49.64 36.12
CA GLU A 2 7.01 48.70 35.06
C GLU A 2 7.87 47.44 34.79
N ALA A 3 7.35 46.25 34.45
CA ALA A 3 6.01 45.83 34.06
C ALA A 3 5.75 44.35 34.46
N MET A 4 4.53 44.13 34.93
CA MET A 4 3.68 42.96 34.81
C MET A 4 4.01 42.01 33.62
N LEU A 5 4.32 40.74 33.91
CA LEU A 5 4.14 39.64 32.95
C LEU A 5 3.23 38.57 33.57
N LEU A 6 1.94 38.65 33.25
CA LEU A 6 0.94 37.62 33.52
C LEU A 6 1.37 36.30 32.85
N MET A 7 1.71 35.28 33.64
CA MET A 7 1.90 33.92 33.13
C MET A 7 0.59 33.14 33.24
N PHE A 8 -0.08 32.98 32.10
CA PHE A 8 -1.19 32.05 31.91
C PHE A 8 -0.68 30.61 32.01
N SER A 9 -1.11 29.88 33.04
CA SER A 9 -1.12 28.42 33.01
C SER A 9 -2.34 27.99 32.18
N ARG A 10 -2.14 27.43 30.99
CA ARG A 10 -3.22 26.80 30.22
C ARG A 10 -3.21 25.30 30.47
N GLU A 11 -4.27 24.82 31.11
CA GLU A 11 -4.63 23.40 31.13
C GLU A 11 -5.36 23.06 29.84
N TYR A 12 -4.93 22.02 29.13
CA TYR A 12 -5.61 21.52 27.94
C TYR A 12 -6.27 20.18 28.26
N HIS A 13 -7.58 20.12 28.08
CA HIS A 13 -8.35 18.89 28.13
C HIS A 13 -8.62 18.42 26.71
N ILE A 14 -8.07 17.27 26.32
CA ILE A 14 -8.36 16.66 25.02
C ILE A 14 -8.88 15.26 25.26
N THR A 15 -10.15 15.06 24.94
CA THR A 15 -10.84 13.77 24.92
C THR A 15 -10.97 13.30 23.49
N TYR A 16 -10.46 12.10 23.18
CA TYR A 16 -10.65 11.45 21.89
C TYR A 16 -11.70 10.34 22.03
N PRO A 17 -12.80 10.34 21.26
CA PRO A 17 -13.63 9.17 21.12
C PRO A 17 -12.97 8.21 20.11
N LEU A 18 -12.72 6.97 20.53
CA LEU A 18 -12.39 5.86 19.63
C LEU A 18 -13.43 4.76 19.87
N ASP A 19 -14.04 4.34 18.78
CA ASP A 19 -15.19 3.44 18.78
C ASP A 19 -14.86 2.02 19.27
N ASN A 20 -15.90 1.40 19.85
CA ASN A 20 -16.14 -0.02 20.13
C ASN A 20 -15.52 -0.75 21.36
N PHE A 21 -14.80 -0.10 22.28
CA PHE A 21 -14.42 -0.76 23.55
C PHE A 21 -14.58 0.06 24.84
N GLY A 22 -15.23 1.22 24.80
CA GLY A 22 -15.65 1.92 26.03
C GLY A 22 -14.51 2.30 26.99
N LEU A 23 -13.33 2.65 26.47
CA LEU A 23 -12.19 3.09 27.28
C LEU A 23 -11.91 4.58 27.03
N CYS A 24 -12.04 5.39 28.08
CA CYS A 24 -11.69 6.81 28.06
C CYS A 24 -10.28 6.99 28.62
N TRP A 25 -9.42 7.71 27.89
CA TRP A 25 -8.06 8.01 28.31
C TRP A 25 -7.97 9.44 28.84
N ARG A 26 -7.19 9.67 29.90
CA ARG A 26 -6.89 11.01 30.41
C ARG A 26 -5.38 11.21 30.48
N VAL A 27 -4.85 12.10 29.65
CA VAL A 27 -3.42 12.42 29.62
C VAL A 27 -3.19 13.71 30.39
N TRP A 28 -2.25 13.68 31.34
CA TRP A 28 -1.81 14.87 32.05
C TRP A 28 -0.46 15.30 31.48
N GLN A 29 -0.37 16.56 31.04
CA GLN A 29 0.89 17.16 30.62
C GLN A 29 1.15 18.40 31.47
N ARG A 30 2.17 18.33 32.33
CA ARG A 30 2.63 19.47 33.11
C ARG A 30 3.94 19.95 32.52
N VAL A 31 3.96 21.17 31.99
CA VAL A 31 5.17 21.80 31.47
C VAL A 31 5.72 22.74 32.55
N VAL A 32 6.90 22.44 33.09
CA VAL A 32 7.64 23.35 33.97
C VAL A 32 9.01 23.60 33.36
N LYS A 33 9.41 24.88 33.34
CA LYS A 33 10.60 25.48 32.72
C LYS A 33 11.75 24.50 32.38
N GLY A 34 11.97 24.31 31.08
CA GLY A 34 13.27 23.92 30.52
C GLY A 34 13.64 22.44 30.51
N LYS A 35 12.84 21.54 31.10
CA LYS A 35 13.00 20.08 30.94
C LYS A 35 11.61 19.43 30.81
N GLN A 36 11.34 18.78 29.66
CA GLN A 36 10.11 18.01 29.49
C GLN A 36 10.15 16.80 30.44
N LEU A 37 9.37 16.84 31.52
CA LEU A 37 9.04 15.65 32.29
C LEU A 37 7.65 15.19 31.86
N LEU A 38 7.59 14.19 30.98
CA LEU A 38 6.36 13.47 30.67
C LEU A 38 6.15 12.44 31.77
N SER A 39 5.37 12.77 32.81
CA SER A 39 4.83 11.73 33.69
C SER A 39 3.52 11.22 33.10
N LEU A 40 3.53 10.06 32.46
CA LEU A 40 2.30 9.34 32.17
C LEU A 40 1.88 8.55 33.41
N LYS A 41 0.72 8.87 33.97
CA LYS A 41 0.02 8.00 34.91
C LYS A 41 -1.20 7.43 34.19
N PHE A 42 -1.29 6.11 34.19
CA PHE A 42 -2.45 5.38 33.67
C PHE A 42 -3.39 5.10 34.84
N VAL A 43 -4.65 5.49 34.71
CA VAL A 43 -5.71 5.13 35.66
C VAL A 43 -6.84 4.50 34.86
N THR A 44 -7.16 3.25 35.17
CA THR A 44 -8.31 2.55 34.60
C THR A 44 -9.49 2.65 35.56
N TYR A 45 -10.70 2.87 35.02
CA TYR A 45 -11.95 2.79 35.78
C TYR A 45 -12.89 1.81 35.06
N PRO A 46 -13.54 0.88 35.78
CA PRO A 46 -14.68 0.15 35.23
C PRO A 46 -15.89 1.08 35.20
N ILE A 47 -16.58 1.13 34.05
CA ILE A 47 -17.79 1.95 33.88
C ILE A 47 -18.97 1.18 34.50
N SER A 48 -19.43 1.61 35.68
CA SER A 48 -20.82 1.41 36.07
C SER A 48 -21.62 2.66 35.69
N SER A 49 -22.79 2.42 35.11
CA SER A 49 -23.71 3.42 34.56
C SER A 49 -24.17 4.46 35.59
N ASN A 50 -24.32 5.70 35.13
CA ASN A 50 -24.92 6.88 35.76
C ASN A 50 -24.12 7.60 36.83
N ILE A 51 -23.33 8.63 36.46
CA ILE A 51 -22.95 9.71 37.39
C ILE A 51 -22.92 11.07 36.69
N ASN A 52 -23.79 11.96 37.17
CA ASN A 52 -23.75 13.42 36.98
C ASN A 52 -22.39 13.99 37.39
N LEU A 53 -21.80 14.84 36.54
CA LEU A 53 -20.56 15.55 36.82
C LEU A 53 -20.75 16.53 38.01
N ARG A 54 -20.34 16.11 39.21
CA ARG A 54 -20.02 17.01 40.33
C ARG A 54 -18.51 16.99 40.57
N THR A 55 -17.93 18.18 40.55
CA THR A 55 -16.53 18.45 40.90
C THR A 55 -16.32 18.18 42.39
N GLU A 56 -15.55 17.14 42.73
CA GLU A 56 -15.00 16.99 44.07
C GLU A 56 -13.48 17.06 44.05
N ARG A 57 -12.99 17.97 44.91
CA ARG A 57 -11.59 18.27 45.18
C ARG A 57 -11.15 17.30 46.28
N CYS A 58 -10.26 16.36 46.00
CA CYS A 58 -9.79 15.40 47.02
C CYS A 58 -8.39 15.80 47.52
N SER A 59 -8.38 16.22 48.78
CA SER A 59 -7.26 16.60 49.62
C SER A 59 -6.51 15.40 50.21
N ASP A 60 -5.20 15.59 50.37
CA ASP A 60 -4.32 15.03 51.40
C ASP A 60 -4.46 13.55 51.80
N ARG A 61 -3.42 12.77 51.48
CA ARG A 61 -2.81 11.86 52.46
C ARG A 61 -1.34 11.62 52.16
N ARG A 62 -0.52 11.94 53.17
CA ARG A 62 0.92 11.74 53.28
C ARG A 62 1.25 10.25 53.17
N PHE A 63 2.28 9.90 52.39
CA PHE A 63 2.99 8.63 52.53
C PHE A 63 4.50 8.85 52.46
N ALA A 64 5.18 8.11 53.33
CA ALA A 64 6.49 8.35 53.90
C ALA A 64 7.67 8.30 52.91
N ILE A 65 8.69 9.09 53.23
CA ILE A 65 10.02 9.07 52.61
C ILE A 65 10.85 7.99 53.31
N SER A 66 11.29 6.98 52.57
CA SER A 66 12.42 6.14 52.98
C SER A 66 13.57 6.35 51.98
N SER A 67 14.67 6.88 52.48
CA SER A 67 15.92 7.06 51.74
C SER A 67 16.67 5.74 51.66
N VAL A 68 16.90 5.21 50.45
CA VAL A 68 17.89 4.15 50.22
C VAL A 68 18.73 4.46 48.98
N ARG A 69 19.99 4.77 49.30
CA ARG A 69 21.27 4.73 48.58
C ARG A 69 21.27 4.56 47.04
N GLN A 70 22.00 5.47 46.39
CA GLN A 70 22.50 5.38 45.02
C GLN A 70 23.25 4.06 44.80
N ALA A 71 22.85 3.31 43.76
CA ALA A 71 23.70 2.34 43.10
C ALA A 71 23.83 2.76 41.64
N ASP A 72 25.07 3.00 41.23
CA ASP A 72 25.47 3.28 39.85
C ASP A 72 25.03 2.15 38.92
N VAL A 73 24.08 2.45 38.05
CA VAL A 73 23.74 1.61 36.89
C VAL A 73 23.97 2.46 35.64
N GLY A 74 24.94 2.03 34.85
CA GLY A 74 25.46 2.74 33.69
C GLY A 74 24.37 3.26 32.75
N LYS A 75 24.54 4.51 32.34
CA LYS A 75 23.76 5.16 31.28
C LYS A 75 23.85 4.35 29.98
N LYS A 76 22.92 3.42 29.76
CA LYS A 76 22.48 3.08 28.41
C LYS A 76 21.31 4.01 28.09
N THR A 77 21.63 5.12 27.45
CA THR A 77 20.61 5.90 26.75
C THR A 77 19.83 4.96 25.84
N PRO A 78 18.49 4.98 25.83
CA PRO A 78 17.75 4.28 24.80
C PRO A 78 18.14 4.99 23.50
N ARG A 79 18.98 4.33 22.70
CA ARG A 79 19.17 4.68 21.30
C ARG A 79 17.76 4.72 20.75
N THR A 80 17.30 5.91 20.38
CA THR A 80 16.15 6.11 19.52
C THR A 80 16.39 5.18 18.34
N SER A 81 15.68 4.06 18.35
CA SER A 81 15.58 3.20 17.19
C SER A 81 14.90 4.07 16.15
N SER A 82 15.73 4.69 15.31
CA SER A 82 15.31 5.15 13.99
C SER A 82 14.51 3.99 13.42
N LYS A 83 13.18 4.11 13.47
CA LYS A 83 12.30 3.13 12.84
C LYS A 83 12.79 3.12 11.40
N PHE A 84 13.36 2.00 10.99
CA PHE A 84 13.70 1.75 9.60
C PHE A 84 12.36 1.82 8.85
N VAL A 85 11.98 3.00 8.37
CA VAL A 85 10.82 3.15 7.51
C VAL A 85 11.23 2.39 6.26
N SER A 86 10.71 1.17 6.12
CA SER A 86 10.96 0.36 4.93
C SER A 86 10.48 1.19 3.76
N ARG A 87 11.43 1.70 2.95
CA ARG A 87 11.10 2.43 1.73
C ARG A 87 10.24 1.51 0.88
N MET A 88 9.04 1.99 0.58
CA MET A 88 8.06 1.25 -0.20
C MET A 88 8.58 1.14 -1.62
N THR A 89 8.45 -0.03 -2.23
CA THR A 89 8.89 -0.28 -3.61
C THR A 89 7.85 -1.02 -4.44
N LEU A 90 6.80 -1.52 -3.79
CA LEU A 90 5.79 -2.35 -4.40
C LEU A 90 4.39 -1.97 -3.93
N ILE A 91 3.50 -1.75 -4.89
CA ILE A 91 2.07 -1.62 -4.66
C ILE A 91 1.36 -2.74 -5.42
N LEU A 92 0.57 -3.51 -4.70
CA LEU A 92 -0.32 -4.53 -5.26
C LEU A 92 -1.77 -4.07 -5.12
N VAL A 93 -2.55 -4.23 -6.17
CA VAL A 93 -3.97 -3.87 -6.19
C VAL A 93 -4.79 -5.13 -6.43
N THR A 94 -5.68 -5.46 -5.51
CA THR A 94 -6.55 -6.64 -5.60
C THR A 94 -8.02 -6.26 -5.50
N GLY A 95 -8.90 -7.13 -5.98
CA GLY A 95 -10.34 -6.89 -5.99
C GLY A 95 -11.07 -7.85 -6.91
N MET A 96 -12.40 -7.82 -6.85
CA MET A 96 -13.24 -8.66 -7.69
C MET A 96 -13.00 -8.36 -9.19
N PRO A 97 -13.11 -9.37 -10.07
CA PRO A 97 -13.13 -9.13 -11.51
C PRO A 97 -14.20 -8.09 -11.88
N GLY A 98 -13.89 -7.16 -12.77
CA GLY A 98 -14.82 -6.11 -13.20
C GLY A 98 -14.95 -4.90 -12.27
N VAL A 99 -14.26 -4.86 -11.12
CA VAL A 99 -14.33 -3.70 -10.19
C VAL A 99 -13.65 -2.43 -10.73
N GLY A 100 -12.91 -2.53 -11.84
CA GLY A 100 -12.23 -1.39 -12.46
C GLY A 100 -10.75 -1.23 -12.08
N LYS A 101 -10.07 -2.30 -11.66
CA LYS A 101 -8.62 -2.30 -11.37
C LYS A 101 -7.79 -1.80 -12.55
N THR A 102 -8.07 -2.32 -13.75
CA THR A 102 -7.51 -1.86 -15.02
C THR A 102 -7.68 -0.37 -15.21
N THR A 103 -8.84 0.18 -14.87
CA THR A 103 -9.08 1.62 -15.02
C THR A 103 -8.27 2.44 -14.02
N ILE A 104 -8.07 1.95 -12.79
CA ILE A 104 -7.20 2.60 -11.81
C ILE A 104 -5.76 2.66 -12.33
N LEU A 105 -5.23 1.53 -12.84
CA LEU A 105 -3.88 1.50 -13.38
C LEU A 105 -3.72 2.34 -14.65
N ARG A 106 -4.73 2.35 -15.53
CA ARG A 106 -4.73 3.22 -16.71
C ARG A 106 -4.67 4.70 -16.33
N ARG A 107 -5.56 5.15 -15.44
CA ARG A 107 -5.56 6.53 -14.93
C ARG A 107 -4.25 6.88 -14.21
N LEU A 108 -3.64 5.91 -13.52
CA LEU A 108 -2.33 6.11 -12.90
C LEU A 108 -1.25 6.29 -13.97
N GLY A 109 -1.27 5.49 -15.03
CA GLY A 109 -0.37 5.65 -16.17
C GLY A 109 -0.51 7.02 -16.83
N ASP A 110 -1.74 7.47 -17.07
CA ASP A 110 -2.01 8.80 -17.64
C ASP A 110 -1.45 9.93 -16.74
N GLU A 111 -1.69 9.85 -15.43
CA GLU A 111 -1.17 10.83 -14.46
C GLU A 111 0.37 10.86 -14.41
N LEU A 112 1.02 9.70 -14.45
CA LEU A 112 2.48 9.60 -14.48
C LEU A 112 3.04 10.18 -15.79
N ALA A 113 2.36 9.94 -16.91
CA ALA A 113 2.74 10.49 -18.21
C ALA A 113 2.61 12.03 -18.23
N LEU A 114 1.54 12.59 -17.67
CA LEU A 114 1.36 14.05 -17.52
C LEU A 114 2.49 14.70 -16.71
N ARG A 115 3.07 13.96 -15.77
CA ARG A 115 4.19 14.38 -14.93
C ARG A 115 5.57 14.10 -15.54
N ASN A 116 5.63 13.62 -16.79
CA ASN A 116 6.85 13.20 -17.49
C ASN A 116 7.65 12.12 -16.74
N ILE A 117 6.97 11.25 -15.99
CA ILE A 117 7.61 10.12 -15.31
C ILE A 117 7.66 8.95 -16.30
N PRO A 118 8.82 8.33 -16.55
CA PRO A 118 8.91 7.19 -17.47
C PRO A 118 8.13 5.97 -16.95
N ILE A 119 7.35 5.35 -17.84
CA ILE A 119 6.50 4.19 -17.52
C ILE A 119 6.88 3.03 -18.43
N ALA A 120 6.92 1.84 -17.86
CA ALA A 120 7.04 0.58 -18.61
C ALA A 120 5.92 -0.38 -18.22
N GLY A 121 5.76 -1.44 -19.01
CA GLY A 121 4.77 -2.49 -18.79
C GLY A 121 3.52 -2.33 -19.65
N PHE A 122 2.43 -2.94 -19.20
CA PHE A 122 1.21 -3.08 -19.98
C PHE A 122 -0.02 -3.26 -19.11
N TYR A 123 -1.19 -3.06 -19.71
CA TYR A 123 -2.48 -3.38 -19.14
C TYR A 123 -3.28 -4.26 -20.08
N THR A 124 -4.33 -4.89 -19.56
CA THR A 124 -5.19 -5.78 -20.33
C THR A 124 -6.52 -5.11 -20.64
N GLU A 125 -7.02 -5.29 -21.86
CA GLU A 125 -8.32 -4.80 -22.29
C GLU A 125 -9.22 -5.94 -22.70
N GLU A 126 -10.47 -5.87 -22.27
CA GLU A 126 -11.49 -6.84 -22.64
C GLU A 126 -11.93 -6.61 -24.09
N VAL A 127 -11.87 -7.65 -24.90
CA VAL A 127 -12.35 -7.63 -26.28
C VAL A 127 -13.74 -8.23 -26.32
N ARG A 128 -14.70 -7.44 -26.78
CA ARG A 128 -16.09 -7.83 -26.99
C ARG A 128 -16.43 -7.82 -28.46
N ASP A 129 -17.24 -8.77 -28.88
CA ASP A 129 -17.83 -8.80 -30.21
C ASP A 129 -18.81 -7.64 -30.36
N SER A 130 -18.71 -6.88 -31.45
CA SER A 130 -19.51 -5.68 -31.67
C SER A 130 -20.97 -5.97 -31.99
N LEU A 131 -21.30 -7.17 -32.46
CA LEU A 131 -22.65 -7.57 -32.86
C LEU A 131 -23.41 -8.19 -31.68
N SER A 132 -22.77 -9.10 -30.95
CA SER A 132 -23.37 -9.87 -29.85
C SER A 132 -23.11 -9.27 -28.46
N GLY A 133 -22.14 -8.35 -28.32
CA GLY A 133 -21.69 -7.81 -27.04
C GLY A 133 -20.97 -8.83 -26.14
N GLU A 134 -20.81 -10.07 -26.61
CA GLU A 134 -20.15 -11.14 -25.88
C GLU A 134 -18.66 -10.91 -25.78
N ARG A 135 -18.06 -11.33 -24.65
CA ARG A 135 -16.62 -11.30 -24.48
C ARG A 135 -15.94 -12.38 -25.32
N VAL A 136 -15.20 -11.94 -26.34
CA VAL A 136 -14.46 -12.81 -27.28
C VAL A 136 -12.98 -12.95 -26.94
N GLY A 137 -12.45 -12.16 -26.01
CA GLY A 137 -11.08 -12.33 -25.56
C GLY A 137 -10.53 -11.18 -24.74
N PHE A 138 -9.20 -11.13 -24.68
CA PHE A 138 -8.43 -10.11 -23.99
C PHE A 138 -7.23 -9.71 -24.83
N ASP A 139 -6.93 -8.42 -24.85
CA ASP A 139 -5.73 -7.85 -25.47
C ASP A 139 -4.78 -7.32 -24.40
N VAL A 140 -3.49 -7.36 -24.70
CA VAL A 140 -2.49 -6.61 -23.98
C VAL A 140 -2.21 -5.32 -24.73
N VAL A 141 -2.19 -4.21 -23.99
CA VAL A 141 -1.83 -2.88 -24.50
C VAL A 141 -0.67 -2.35 -23.67
N THR A 142 0.44 -2.03 -24.29
CA THR A 142 1.59 -1.41 -23.63
C THR A 142 1.35 0.09 -23.43
N TYR A 143 2.03 0.69 -22.45
CA TYR A 143 2.04 2.16 -22.29
C TYR A 143 2.77 2.89 -23.44
N THR A 144 3.42 2.14 -24.33
CA THR A 144 3.97 2.64 -25.61
C THR A 144 2.98 2.57 -26.78
N GLY A 145 1.72 2.17 -26.53
CA GLY A 145 0.66 2.11 -27.53
C GLY A 145 0.64 0.85 -28.40
N LYS A 146 1.52 -0.13 -28.14
CA LYS A 146 1.50 -1.41 -28.88
C LYS A 146 0.39 -2.29 -28.32
N ARG A 147 -0.32 -2.98 -29.21
CA ARG A 147 -1.44 -3.86 -28.86
C ARG A 147 -1.24 -5.26 -29.46
N GLY A 148 -1.61 -6.29 -28.70
CA GLY A 148 -1.56 -7.68 -29.15
C GLY A 148 -2.53 -8.60 -28.40
N PRO A 149 -2.93 -9.73 -28.98
CA PRO A 149 -3.85 -10.65 -28.35
C PRO A 149 -3.21 -11.39 -27.16
N LEU A 150 -3.87 -11.37 -25.99
CA LEU A 150 -3.53 -12.23 -24.85
C LEU A 150 -4.24 -13.58 -24.99
N ALA A 151 -5.56 -13.53 -25.15
CA ALA A 151 -6.39 -14.71 -25.26
C ALA A 151 -7.62 -14.45 -26.13
N ARG A 152 -8.12 -15.50 -26.76
CA ARG A 152 -9.33 -15.49 -27.58
C ARG A 152 -10.21 -16.68 -27.23
N VAL A 153 -11.51 -16.57 -27.41
CA VAL A 153 -12.40 -17.75 -27.38
C VAL A 153 -11.86 -18.76 -28.40
N GLY A 154 -11.69 -20.00 -27.98
CA GLY A 154 -11.07 -21.02 -28.82
C GLY A 154 -11.86 -21.24 -30.11
N SER A 155 -11.26 -20.94 -31.26
CA SER A 155 -11.71 -21.51 -32.53
C SER A 155 -11.19 -22.93 -32.66
N VAL A 156 -12.03 -23.81 -33.23
CA VAL A 156 -11.74 -25.22 -33.54
C VAL A 156 -10.44 -25.39 -34.37
N SER A 157 -9.98 -24.32 -35.03
CA SER A 157 -8.83 -24.27 -35.94
C SER A 157 -7.48 -23.91 -35.31
N ARG A 158 -7.40 -23.63 -34.00
CA ARG A 158 -6.11 -23.34 -33.34
C ARG A 158 -5.43 -24.61 -32.82
N PRO A 159 -4.10 -24.75 -32.98
CA PRO A 159 -3.36 -25.88 -32.41
C PRO A 159 -3.55 -25.93 -30.88
N PRO A 160 -3.47 -27.12 -30.26
CA PRO A 160 -3.64 -27.27 -28.82
C PRO A 160 -2.60 -26.42 -28.08
N GLY A 161 -3.10 -25.40 -27.38
CA GLY A 161 -2.30 -24.47 -26.59
C GLY A 161 -2.89 -24.34 -25.19
N PRO A 162 -2.17 -23.69 -24.26
CA PRO A 162 -2.68 -23.51 -22.91
C PRO A 162 -3.99 -22.71 -22.93
N SER A 163 -4.99 -23.24 -22.24
CA SER A 163 -6.31 -22.62 -22.12
C SER A 163 -6.64 -22.31 -20.66
N VAL A 164 -7.54 -21.34 -20.48
CA VAL A 164 -8.11 -20.98 -19.19
C VAL A 164 -9.62 -20.82 -19.40
N GLY A 165 -10.39 -21.83 -19.00
CA GLY A 165 -11.81 -21.92 -19.31
C GLY A 165 -12.04 -22.01 -20.83
N ARG A 166 -12.91 -21.14 -21.38
CA ARG A 166 -13.20 -21.08 -22.81
C ARG A 166 -12.16 -20.32 -23.65
N TYR A 167 -11.13 -19.75 -23.02
CA TYR A 167 -10.15 -18.90 -23.69
C TYR A 167 -8.84 -19.64 -23.94
N SER A 168 -8.38 -19.61 -25.19
CA SER A 168 -7.06 -20.09 -25.59
C SER A 168 -6.06 -18.94 -25.57
N VAL A 169 -4.94 -19.12 -24.87
CA VAL A 169 -3.90 -18.11 -24.69
C VAL A 169 -3.02 -18.03 -25.94
N CYS A 170 -2.81 -16.82 -26.46
CA CYS A 170 -1.97 -16.53 -27.62
C CYS A 170 -0.52 -16.33 -27.16
N LEU A 171 0.16 -17.42 -26.79
CA LEU A 171 1.47 -17.34 -26.14
C LEU A 171 2.51 -16.57 -26.95
N LYS A 172 2.62 -16.83 -28.25
CA LYS A 172 3.66 -16.24 -29.10
C LYS A 172 3.53 -14.72 -29.17
N GLU A 173 2.31 -14.25 -29.42
CA GLU A 173 1.99 -12.83 -29.53
C GLU A 173 2.12 -12.14 -28.17
N PHE A 174 1.62 -12.78 -27.10
CA PHE A 174 1.77 -12.29 -25.74
C PHE A 174 3.24 -12.17 -25.35
N GLU A 175 4.05 -13.20 -25.58
CA GLU A 175 5.46 -13.23 -25.20
C GLU A 175 6.27 -12.14 -25.89
N SER A 176 6.06 -11.95 -27.20
CA SER A 176 6.74 -10.90 -27.96
C SER A 176 6.48 -9.50 -27.37
N LEU A 177 5.23 -9.21 -27.02
CA LEU A 177 4.82 -7.89 -26.54
C LEU A 177 5.12 -7.70 -25.04
N ALA A 178 4.76 -8.67 -24.20
CA ALA A 178 4.96 -8.62 -22.76
C ALA A 178 6.45 -8.59 -22.40
N SER A 179 7.27 -9.42 -23.06
CA SER A 179 8.72 -9.45 -22.81
C SER A 179 9.37 -8.10 -23.10
N ALA A 180 9.07 -7.52 -24.27
CA ALA A 180 9.58 -6.21 -24.64
C ALA A 180 9.13 -5.12 -23.65
N ALA A 181 7.86 -5.14 -23.23
CA ALA A 181 7.32 -4.18 -22.27
C ALA A 181 7.94 -4.29 -20.87
N LEU A 182 8.24 -5.52 -20.41
CA LEU A 182 8.90 -5.75 -19.13
C LEU A 182 10.39 -5.41 -19.18
N ASP A 183 11.08 -5.65 -20.30
CA ASP A 183 12.52 -5.38 -20.43
C ASP A 183 12.81 -3.87 -20.55
N GLN A 184 11.84 -3.06 -20.99
CA GLN A 184 11.90 -1.60 -20.91
C GLN A 184 12.12 -1.08 -19.47
N ARG A 185 11.80 -1.87 -18.44
CA ARG A 185 12.02 -1.48 -17.03
C ARG A 185 13.48 -1.10 -16.75
N HIS A 186 14.44 -1.72 -17.42
CA HIS A 186 15.87 -1.44 -17.23
C HIS A 186 16.27 -0.03 -17.66
N GLN A 187 15.56 0.54 -18.63
CA GLN A 187 15.82 1.89 -19.13
C GLN A 187 15.18 2.94 -18.22
N ILE A 188 13.95 2.68 -17.76
CA ILE A 188 13.21 3.63 -16.93
C ILE A 188 13.72 3.71 -15.50
N THR A 189 14.31 2.64 -14.94
CA THR A 189 14.81 2.65 -13.54
C THR A 189 15.91 3.67 -13.32
N ALA A 190 16.82 3.84 -14.29
CA ALA A 190 17.86 4.86 -14.25
C ALA A 190 17.29 6.29 -14.23
N SER A 191 16.15 6.49 -14.90
CA SER A 191 15.43 7.76 -15.00
C SER A 191 14.38 7.95 -13.89
N GLY A 192 14.36 7.06 -12.89
CA GLY A 192 13.41 7.14 -11.78
C GLY A 192 11.98 6.72 -12.11
N GLY A 193 11.75 6.00 -13.21
CA GLY A 193 10.43 5.57 -13.67
C GLY A 193 9.79 4.44 -12.86
N MET A 194 8.62 4.01 -13.33
CA MET A 194 7.77 3.02 -12.67
C MET A 194 7.30 1.93 -13.65
N LEU A 195 7.33 0.67 -13.19
CA LEU A 195 6.73 -0.45 -13.92
C LEU A 195 5.26 -0.60 -13.49
N LEU A 196 4.34 -0.60 -14.45
CA LEU A 196 2.91 -0.80 -14.24
C LEU A 196 2.45 -2.09 -14.95
N LEU A 197 1.70 -2.93 -14.26
CA LEU A 197 1.26 -4.22 -14.81
C LEU A 197 -0.17 -4.58 -14.41
N ASP A 198 -1.04 -4.79 -15.39
CA ASP A 198 -2.42 -5.25 -15.18
C ASP A 198 -2.76 -6.45 -16.07
N GLU A 199 -2.93 -7.69 -15.60
CA GLU A 199 -2.91 -8.25 -14.23
C GLU A 199 -1.88 -9.40 -14.15
N ILE A 200 -1.37 -9.73 -12.96
CA ILE A 200 -0.59 -10.96 -12.74
C ILE A 200 -1.57 -12.11 -12.47
N GLY A 201 -2.12 -12.68 -13.55
CA GLY A 201 -3.18 -13.68 -13.50
C GLY A 201 -2.75 -15.06 -14.01
N LYS A 202 -3.74 -15.96 -14.09
CA LYS A 202 -3.53 -17.34 -14.56
C LYS A 202 -3.19 -17.42 -16.05
N MET A 203 -3.59 -16.44 -16.86
CA MET A 203 -3.40 -16.46 -18.31
C MET A 203 -1.96 -16.07 -18.67
N GLU A 204 -1.47 -14.99 -18.06
CA GLU A 204 -0.13 -14.45 -18.23
C GLU A 204 0.92 -15.45 -17.74
N LEU A 205 0.64 -16.11 -16.62
CA LEU A 205 1.48 -17.16 -16.05
C LEU A 205 1.50 -18.46 -16.86
N LYS A 206 0.78 -18.59 -17.98
CA LYS A 206 0.99 -19.72 -18.91
C LYS A 206 2.27 -19.56 -19.72
N SER A 207 2.81 -18.35 -19.86
CA SER A 207 4.09 -18.11 -20.51
C SER A 207 5.25 -18.33 -19.53
N ARG A 208 6.21 -19.18 -19.94
CA ARG A 208 7.45 -19.38 -19.18
C ARG A 208 8.34 -18.14 -19.23
N ALA A 209 8.46 -17.51 -20.39
CA ALA A 209 9.25 -16.30 -20.58
C ALA A 209 8.75 -15.13 -19.70
N PHE A 210 7.43 -15.03 -19.51
CA PHE A 210 6.83 -14.07 -18.59
C PHE A 210 7.15 -14.41 -17.13
N GLN A 211 7.03 -15.68 -16.72
CA GLN A 211 7.38 -16.11 -15.36
C GLN A 211 8.84 -15.77 -15.02
N GLU A 212 9.79 -16.07 -15.91
CA GLU A 212 11.22 -15.78 -15.72
C GLU A 212 11.48 -14.28 -15.49
N ARG A 213 10.85 -13.41 -16.29
CA ARG A 213 10.95 -11.95 -16.11
C ARG A 213 10.33 -11.49 -14.80
N MET A 214 9.20 -12.07 -14.42
CA MET A 214 8.59 -11.79 -13.12
C MET A 214 9.49 -12.22 -11.95
N GLN A 215 10.26 -13.30 -12.09
CA GLN A 215 11.27 -13.67 -11.09
C GLN A 215 12.38 -12.62 -10.96
N ALA A 216 12.88 -12.10 -12.09
CA ALA A 216 13.85 -11.02 -12.09
C ALA A 216 13.27 -9.74 -11.45
N ILE A 217 12.04 -9.38 -11.78
CA ILE A 217 11.31 -8.24 -11.19
C ILE A 217 11.19 -8.38 -9.67
N VAL A 218 10.84 -9.57 -9.15
CA VAL A 218 10.81 -9.83 -7.71
C VAL A 218 12.16 -9.53 -7.06
N GLY A 219 13.27 -9.96 -7.69
CA GLY A 219 14.62 -9.67 -7.23
C GLY A 219 14.94 -8.16 -7.23
N GLU A 220 14.60 -7.45 -8.31
CA GLU A 220 14.85 -6.01 -8.46
C GLU A 220 14.05 -5.15 -7.48
N VAL A 221 12.79 -5.51 -7.24
CA VAL A 221 11.91 -4.85 -6.27
C VAL A 221 12.40 -5.10 -4.84
N THR A 222 12.84 -6.33 -4.53
CA THR A 222 13.42 -6.69 -3.23
C THR A 222 14.73 -5.93 -2.97
N ALA A 223 15.56 -5.79 -4.01
CA ALA A 223 16.77 -4.98 -3.98
C ALA A 223 16.52 -3.46 -3.99
N ARG A 224 15.24 -3.04 -4.00
CA ARG A 224 14.78 -1.64 -4.05
C ARG A 224 15.30 -0.85 -5.25
N LYS A 225 15.53 -1.53 -6.37
CA LYS A 225 15.98 -0.92 -7.63
C LYS A 225 14.82 -0.56 -8.56
N LEU A 226 13.67 -1.20 -8.36
CA LEU A 226 12.49 -1.05 -9.20
C LEU A 226 11.28 -0.64 -8.37
N ARG A 227 10.56 0.37 -8.87
CA ARG A 227 9.23 0.77 -8.37
C ARG A 227 8.19 0.04 -9.21
N PHE A 228 7.33 -0.72 -8.54
CA PHE A 228 6.42 -1.61 -9.24
C PHE A 228 5.00 -1.47 -8.70
N VAL A 229 4.04 -1.30 -9.61
CA VAL A 229 2.60 -1.34 -9.31
C VAL A 229 1.98 -2.43 -10.17
N ALA A 230 1.31 -3.38 -9.53
CA ALA A 230 0.66 -4.46 -10.25
C ALA A 230 -0.72 -4.77 -9.69
N THR A 231 -1.61 -5.26 -10.55
CA THR A 231 -2.88 -5.86 -10.09
C THR A 231 -2.73 -7.37 -9.93
N VAL A 232 -3.41 -7.91 -8.93
CA VAL A 232 -3.45 -9.34 -8.63
C VAL A 232 -4.88 -9.81 -8.40
N PRO A 233 -5.24 -11.04 -8.81
CA PRO A 233 -6.57 -11.58 -8.62
C PRO A 233 -6.90 -11.72 -7.14
N LEU A 234 -8.15 -11.47 -6.75
CA LEU A 234 -8.60 -11.65 -5.35
C LEU A 234 -8.39 -13.09 -4.86
N LYS A 235 -8.60 -14.06 -5.74
CA LYS A 235 -8.32 -15.48 -5.49
C LYS A 235 -6.92 -15.84 -6.00
N ALA A 236 -5.89 -15.20 -5.43
CA ALA A 236 -4.49 -15.46 -5.75
C ALA A 236 -3.90 -16.72 -5.07
N LYS A 237 -4.66 -17.37 -4.16
CA LYS A 237 -4.18 -18.57 -3.45
C LYS A 237 -3.70 -19.64 -4.43
N GLY A 238 -2.45 -20.09 -4.24
CA GLY A 238 -1.80 -21.11 -5.08
C GLY A 238 -0.92 -20.57 -6.19
N ILE A 239 -0.75 -19.24 -6.30
CA ILE A 239 0.21 -18.61 -7.20
C ILE A 239 1.42 -18.16 -6.38
N ASP A 240 2.48 -18.98 -6.34
CA ASP A 240 3.70 -18.73 -5.56
C ASP A 240 4.31 -17.35 -5.84
N LEU A 241 4.27 -16.89 -7.09
CA LEU A 241 4.76 -15.57 -7.47
C LEU A 241 4.05 -14.43 -6.71
N ILE A 242 2.74 -14.50 -6.54
CA ILE A 242 1.97 -13.46 -5.84
C ILE A 242 2.29 -13.50 -4.35
N ASP A 243 2.37 -14.70 -3.78
CA ASP A 243 2.75 -14.86 -2.37
C ASP A 243 4.16 -14.30 -2.10
N ARG A 244 5.09 -14.49 -3.04
CA ARG A 244 6.44 -13.93 -2.96
C ARG A 244 6.45 -12.41 -3.03
N LEU A 245 5.67 -11.81 -3.94
CA LEU A 245 5.50 -10.36 -4.03
C LEU A 245 4.92 -9.77 -2.73
N GLN A 246 3.91 -10.42 -2.14
CA GLN A 246 3.29 -9.97 -0.89
C GLN A 246 4.24 -10.05 0.32
N ARG A 247 5.21 -10.97 0.31
CA ARG A 247 6.22 -11.09 1.38
C ARG A 247 7.35 -10.05 1.30
N ILE A 248 7.44 -9.28 0.21
CA ILE A 248 8.50 -8.28 0.06
C ILE A 248 8.31 -7.17 1.11
N PRO A 249 9.34 -6.84 1.91
CA PRO A 249 9.28 -5.74 2.87
C PRO A 249 9.00 -4.40 2.16
N GLY A 250 7.90 -3.74 2.52
CA GLY A 250 7.46 -2.50 1.87
C GLY A 250 6.46 -2.71 0.73
N CYS A 251 5.92 -3.92 0.56
CA CYS A 251 4.74 -4.18 -0.25
C CYS A 251 3.48 -3.61 0.42
N GLN A 252 2.70 -2.83 -0.32
CA GLN A 252 1.37 -2.39 0.08
C GLN A 252 0.30 -3.08 -0.76
N LEU A 253 -0.69 -3.69 -0.12
CA LEU A 253 -1.80 -4.34 -0.79
C LEU A 253 -3.09 -3.51 -0.61
N TYR A 254 -3.64 -3.02 -1.71
CA TYR A 254 -4.89 -2.27 -1.76
C TYR A 254 -6.04 -3.15 -2.22
N HIS A 255 -7.14 -3.15 -1.48
CA HIS A 255 -8.35 -3.90 -1.82
C HIS A 255 -9.45 -2.99 -2.38
N VAL A 256 -9.66 -3.09 -3.69
CA VAL A 256 -10.63 -2.30 -4.43
C VAL A 256 -11.99 -3.01 -4.46
N LYS A 257 -13.02 -2.25 -4.09
CA LYS A 257 -14.44 -2.58 -4.11
C LYS A 257 -15.18 -1.53 -4.93
N PRO A 258 -16.38 -1.83 -5.46
CA PRO A 258 -17.16 -0.84 -6.21
C PRO A 258 -17.40 0.45 -5.41
N SER A 259 -17.66 0.33 -4.10
CA SER A 259 -17.97 1.45 -3.20
C SER A 259 -16.78 2.33 -2.81
N ASN A 260 -15.54 1.85 -2.95
CA ASN A 260 -14.36 2.60 -2.52
C ASN A 260 -13.43 2.98 -3.69
N ARG A 261 -13.84 2.70 -4.93
CA ARG A 261 -12.99 2.79 -6.13
C ARG A 261 -12.30 4.15 -6.28
N ASP A 262 -13.04 5.24 -6.12
CA ASP A 262 -12.48 6.58 -6.35
C ASP A 262 -11.53 7.00 -5.22
N SER A 263 -11.89 6.71 -3.96
CA SER A 263 -10.99 6.95 -2.83
C SER A 263 -9.73 6.07 -2.90
N MET A 264 -9.85 4.81 -3.35
CA MET A 264 -8.72 3.93 -3.55
C MET A 264 -7.80 4.41 -4.67
N TYR A 265 -8.35 4.98 -5.75
CA TYR A 265 -7.52 5.58 -6.80
C TYR A 265 -6.64 6.70 -6.22
N GLU A 266 -7.20 7.62 -5.45
CA GLU A 266 -6.44 8.71 -4.81
C GLU A 266 -5.35 8.15 -3.89
N GLN A 267 -5.65 7.17 -3.04
CA GLN A 267 -4.66 6.56 -2.16
C GLN A 267 -3.55 5.83 -2.93
N ILE A 268 -3.88 5.10 -3.99
CA ILE A 268 -2.90 4.40 -4.83
C ILE A 268 -2.03 5.40 -5.57
N LYS A 269 -2.62 6.48 -6.09
CA LYS A 269 -1.89 7.57 -6.75
C LYS A 269 -0.90 8.21 -5.79
N ASP A 270 -1.35 8.62 -4.60
CA ASP A 270 -0.48 9.25 -3.61
C ASP A 270 0.63 8.31 -3.15
N ALA A 271 0.31 7.02 -2.94
CA ALA A 271 1.32 6.02 -2.61
C ALA A 271 2.34 5.83 -3.73
N ALA A 272 1.88 5.74 -4.99
CA ALA A 272 2.74 5.59 -6.16
C ALA A 272 3.66 6.81 -6.35
N LEU A 273 3.14 8.03 -6.20
CA LEU A 273 3.94 9.25 -6.21
C LEU A 273 4.92 9.29 -5.03
N GLY A 274 4.50 8.80 -3.86
CA GLY A 274 5.37 8.61 -2.69
C GLY A 274 6.53 7.64 -2.93
N LEU A 275 6.39 6.65 -3.83
CA LEU A 275 7.52 5.79 -4.25
C LEU A 275 8.60 6.59 -4.98
N LEU A 276 8.22 7.67 -5.67
CA LEU A 276 9.11 8.49 -6.48
C LEU A 276 9.84 9.56 -5.66
N ALA A 277 9.25 9.98 -4.54
CA ALA A 277 9.86 10.94 -3.61
C ALA A 277 11.14 10.35 -2.98
N LYS A 278 12.26 11.09 -3.08
CA LYS A 278 13.60 10.66 -2.64
C LYS A 278 13.81 10.80 -1.14
#